data_AF-A0A5A7SK14-F1
#
_entry.id   AF-A0A5A7SK14-F1
#
_cell.length_a   1.000
_cell.length_b   1.000
_cell.length_c   1.000
_cell.angle_alpha   90.00
_cell.angle_beta   90.00
_cell.angle_gamma   90.00
#
_symmetry.space_group_name_H-M   'P 1'
#
loop_
_entity.id
_entity.type
_entity.pdbx_description
1 polymer ?
#
loop_
_entity_poly.entity_id
_entity_poly.type
_entity_poly.pdbx_seq_one_letter_code
_entity_poly.pdbx_strand_id
1 'polypeptide(L)'
;MGKDEDGEESEKQQQMQTKLKMLISWLPLLCRGSNGTDAPILSIGERRELELGLEEMIGTLQQDEQEQVLALWLHNFTYSSLSDWPNLHASYARWYSASRKLLIDRDQ
;
A
#
# COMPACT_ATOMS: atom_id res chain seq x y z
N MET A 1 31.92 2.94 19.38
CA MET A 1 30.56 3.21 19.86
C MET A 1 29.54 2.91 18.74
N GLY A 2 29.73 1.83 17.97
CA GLY A 2 28.98 1.57 16.72
C GLY A 2 28.42 0.15 16.64
N LYS A 3 27.87 -0.37 17.75
CA LYS A 3 27.17 -1.67 17.79
C LYS A 3 25.66 -1.54 17.89
N ASP A 4 25.16 -0.37 18.32
CA ASP A 4 23.73 -0.16 18.56
C ASP A 4 23.02 0.36 17.29
N GLU A 5 23.71 1.13 16.44
CA GLU A 5 23.17 1.65 15.17
C GLU A 5 22.88 0.54 14.13
N ASP A 6 23.77 -0.46 14.06
CA ASP A 6 23.70 -1.58 13.10
C ASP A 6 22.53 -2.54 13.43
N GLY A 7 22.16 -2.65 14.71
CA GLY A 7 21.01 -3.43 15.17
C GLY A 7 19.68 -2.73 14.85
N GLU A 8 19.62 -1.42 15.04
CA GLU A 8 18.40 -0.63 14.81
C GLU A 8 18.04 -0.54 13.32
N GLU A 9 19.04 -0.45 12.43
CA GLU A 9 18.83 -0.43 10.98
C GLU A 9 18.30 -1.78 10.46
N SER A 10 18.84 -2.89 10.96
CA SER A 10 18.39 -4.26 10.65
C SER A 10 16.93 -4.49 11.06
N GLU A 11 16.54 -4.03 12.26
CA GLU A 11 15.16 -4.15 12.74
C GLU A 11 14.17 -3.32 11.89
N LYS A 12 14.54 -2.10 11.53
CA LYS A 12 13.73 -1.24 10.63
C LYS A 12 13.53 -1.90 9.27
N GLN A 13 14.59 -2.47 8.69
CA GLN A 13 14.51 -3.14 7.40
C GLN A 13 13.62 -4.38 7.45
N GLN A 14 13.72 -5.17 8.53
CA GLN A 14 12.84 -6.31 8.76
C GLN A 14 11.37 -5.89 8.93
N GLN A 15 11.12 -4.75 9.60
CA GLN A 15 9.78 -4.19 9.74
C GLN A 15 9.20 -3.75 8.39
N MET A 16 9.97 -3.07 7.54
CA MET A 16 9.55 -2.66 6.19
C MET A 16 9.20 -3.88 5.33
N GLN A 17 10.04 -4.92 5.35
CA GLN A 17 9.78 -6.17 4.63
C GLN A 17 8.51 -6.87 5.11
N THR A 18 8.21 -6.77 6.40
CA THR A 18 6.98 -7.33 6.99
C THR A 18 5.76 -6.56 6.49
N LYS A 19 5.80 -5.22 6.53
CA LYS A 19 4.73 -4.35 5.99
C LYS A 19 4.46 -4.64 4.51
N LEU A 20 5.51 -4.76 3.70
CA LEU A 20 5.39 -5.08 2.27
C LEU A 20 4.68 -6.42 2.05
N LYS A 21 5.10 -7.48 2.75
CA LYS A 21 4.47 -8.81 2.66
C LYS A 21 3.00 -8.79 3.08
N MET A 22 2.66 -8.04 4.13
CA MET A 22 1.28 -7.87 4.57
C MET A 22 0.45 -7.18 3.49
N LEU A 23 0.93 -6.05 2.94
CA LEU A 23 0.24 -5.31 1.88
C LEU A 23 -0.02 -6.17 0.63
N ILE A 24 1.01 -6.90 0.15
CA ILE A 24 0.89 -7.78 -1.01
C ILE A 24 -0.14 -8.89 -0.76
N SER A 25 -0.18 -9.45 0.45
CA SER A 25 -1.10 -10.53 0.80
C SER A 25 -2.53 -10.03 1.01
N TRP A 26 -2.70 -8.86 1.62
CA TRP A 26 -4.01 -8.36 2.04
C TRP A 26 -4.74 -7.63 0.92
N LEU A 27 -4.06 -6.85 0.08
CA LEU A 27 -4.75 -6.03 -0.94
C LEU A 27 -5.66 -6.85 -1.87
N PRO A 28 -5.24 -8.01 -2.43
CA PRO A 28 -6.12 -8.83 -3.25
C PRO A 28 -7.33 -9.34 -2.48
N LEU A 29 -7.16 -9.67 -1.19
CA LEU A 29 -8.25 -10.14 -0.33
C LEU A 29 -9.25 -9.01 -0.07
N LEU A 30 -8.77 -7.81 0.25
CA LEU A 30 -9.61 -6.65 0.53
C LEU A 30 -10.39 -6.24 -0.73
N CYS A 31 -9.76 -6.19 -1.91
CA CYS A 31 -10.42 -5.85 -3.17
C CYS A 31 -11.56 -6.81 -3.55
N ARG A 32 -11.51 -8.06 -3.08
CA ARG A 32 -12.52 -9.10 -3.35
C ARG A 32 -13.55 -9.28 -2.23
N GLY A 33 -13.15 -8.99 -0.98
CA GLY A 33 -13.96 -9.22 0.24
C GLY A 33 -15.12 -8.24 0.42
N SER A 34 -15.21 -7.23 -0.42
CA SER A 34 -16.31 -6.26 -0.49
C SER A 34 -17.65 -6.85 -0.97
N ASN A 35 -17.65 -8.01 -1.62
CA ASN A 35 -18.81 -8.56 -2.33
C ASN A 35 -19.39 -9.87 -1.74
N GLY A 36 -18.98 -10.30 -0.55
CA GLY A 36 -19.37 -11.61 0.00
C GLY A 36 -20.39 -11.54 1.14
N THR A 37 -21.50 -12.27 1.00
CA THR A 37 -22.39 -12.67 2.11
C THR A 37 -21.66 -13.44 3.23
N ASP A 38 -20.46 -13.96 2.93
CA ASP A 38 -19.58 -14.75 3.80
C ASP A 38 -18.34 -13.98 4.30
N ALA A 39 -18.26 -12.66 4.09
CA ALA A 39 -17.19 -11.82 4.62
C ALA A 39 -17.66 -11.04 5.85
N PRO A 40 -16.78 -10.77 6.85
CA PRO A 40 -17.13 -9.86 7.93
C PRO A 40 -17.48 -8.49 7.34
N ILE A 41 -18.72 -8.05 7.56
CA ILE A 41 -19.18 -6.74 7.10
C ILE A 41 -18.51 -5.69 7.99
N LEU A 42 -17.36 -5.19 7.54
CA LEU A 42 -16.76 -3.99 8.12
C LEU A 42 -17.71 -2.82 7.87
N SER A 43 -18.03 -2.10 8.95
CA SER A 43 -18.73 -0.82 8.88
C SER A 43 -17.94 0.17 8.02
N ILE A 44 -18.62 1.22 7.56
CA ILE A 44 -17.98 2.28 6.77
C ILE A 44 -16.82 2.92 7.55
N GLY A 45 -16.94 3.04 8.88
CA GLY A 45 -15.88 3.55 9.75
C GLY A 45 -14.64 2.64 9.75
N GLU A 46 -14.84 1.34 10.01
CA GLU A 46 -13.74 0.36 10.02
C GLU A 46 -13.06 0.23 8.65
N ARG A 47 -13.83 0.30 7.56
CA ARG A 47 -13.28 0.34 6.20
C ARG A 47 -12.36 1.53 5.99
N ARG A 48 -12.78 2.71 6.45
CA ARG A 48 -12.02 3.95 6.34
C ARG A 48 -10.76 3.92 7.21
N GLU A 49 -10.87 3.42 8.44
CA GLU A 49 -9.72 3.26 9.33
C GLU A 49 -8.67 2.31 8.72
N LEU A 50 -9.12 1.21 8.10
CA LEU A 50 -8.23 0.30 7.39
C LEU A 50 -7.56 0.98 6.18
N GLU A 51 -8.32 1.73 5.37
CA GLU A 51 -7.77 2.51 4.26
C GLU A 51 -6.68 3.47 4.74
N LEU A 52 -6.92 4.23 5.81
CA LEU A 52 -5.93 5.14 6.40
C LEU A 52 -4.67 4.40 6.84
N GLY A 53 -4.80 3.25 7.50
CA GLY A 53 -3.66 2.42 7.89
C GLY A 53 -2.88 1.88 6.70
N LEU A 54 -3.57 1.47 5.63
CA LEU A 54 -2.91 1.04 4.38
C LEU A 54 -2.17 2.20 3.73
N GLU A 55 -2.77 3.38 3.66
CA GLU A 55 -2.13 4.58 3.11
C GLU A 55 -0.87 4.97 3.88
N GLU A 56 -0.92 4.93 5.21
CA GLU A 56 0.24 5.22 6.07
C GLU A 56 1.36 4.19 5.83
N MET A 57 1.03 2.88 5.84
CA MET A 57 2.01 1.83 5.58
C MET A 57 2.68 2.01 4.22
N ILE A 58 1.90 2.25 3.16
CA ILE A 58 2.41 2.51 1.81
C ILE A 58 3.32 3.74 1.79
N GLY A 59 2.93 4.81 2.50
CA GLY A 59 3.73 6.03 2.60
C GLY A 59 5.11 5.82 3.24
N THR A 60 5.29 4.75 4.03
CA THR A 60 6.60 4.41 4.65
C THR A 60 7.49 3.52 3.79
N LEU A 61 7.00 3.01 2.65
CA LEU A 61 7.77 2.13 1.76
C LEU A 61 8.71 2.92 0.84
N GLN A 62 9.73 2.23 0.32
CA GLN A 62 10.56 2.79 -0.76
C GLN A 62 9.76 2.94 -2.05
N GLN A 63 10.24 3.76 -2.98
CA GLN A 63 9.46 4.11 -4.16
C GLN A 63 9.13 2.91 -5.05
N ASP A 64 10.08 2.00 -5.25
CA ASP A 64 9.90 0.77 -6.03
C ASP A 64 8.89 -0.18 -5.35
N GLU A 65 8.92 -0.23 -4.01
CA GLU A 65 7.97 -1.02 -3.21
C GLU A 65 6.56 -0.40 -3.27
N GLN A 66 6.46 0.94 -3.23
CA GLN A 66 5.19 1.64 -3.44
C GLN A 66 4.61 1.34 -4.81
N GLU A 67 5.43 1.36 -5.86
CA GLU A 67 5.00 1.00 -7.22
C GLU A 67 4.43 -0.42 -7.26
N GLN A 68 5.16 -1.39 -6.69
CA GLN A 68 4.72 -2.79 -6.65
C GLN A 68 3.35 -2.93 -5.98
N VAL A 69 3.18 -2.30 -4.81
CA VAL A 69 1.94 -2.38 -4.03
C VAL A 69 0.79 -1.68 -4.74
N LEU A 70 1.02 -0.48 -5.28
CA LEU A 70 -0.01 0.32 -5.95
C LEU A 70 -0.42 -0.26 -7.31
N ALA A 71 0.50 -0.87 -8.05
CA ALA A 71 0.18 -1.61 -9.26
C ALA A 71 -0.69 -2.84 -8.96
N LEU A 72 -0.36 -3.58 -7.90
CA LEU A 72 -1.16 -4.71 -7.42
C LEU A 72 -2.57 -4.27 -7.01
N TRP A 73 -2.68 -3.20 -6.24
CA TRP A 73 -3.95 -2.61 -5.86
C TRP A 73 -4.76 -2.23 -7.10
N LEU A 74 -4.20 -1.45 -8.02
CA LEU A 74 -4.90 -0.97 -9.21
C LEU A 74 -5.41 -2.13 -10.08
N HIS A 75 -4.61 -3.18 -10.26
CA HIS A 75 -5.01 -4.38 -10.99
C HIS A 75 -6.24 -5.06 -10.36
N ASN A 76 -6.25 -5.24 -9.04
CA ASN A 76 -7.37 -5.89 -8.36
C ASN A 76 -8.59 -4.97 -8.20
N PHE A 77 -8.37 -3.66 -8.02
CA PHE A 77 -9.41 -2.66 -7.87
C PHE A 77 -10.22 -2.51 -9.17
N THR A 78 -9.54 -2.41 -10.31
CA THR A 78 -10.18 -2.27 -11.63
C THR A 78 -10.90 -3.53 -12.11
N TYR A 79 -10.47 -4.72 -11.66
CA TYR A 79 -11.10 -5.99 -12.02
C TYR A 79 -12.37 -6.29 -11.21
N SER A 80 -12.54 -5.65 -10.04
CA SER A 80 -13.70 -5.85 -9.16
C SER A 80 -14.85 -4.92 -9.59
N SER A 81 -15.71 -5.38 -10.50
CA SER A 81 -16.77 -4.58 -11.13
C SER A 81 -17.88 -4.04 -10.20
N LEU A 82 -17.82 -4.36 -8.90
CA LEU A 82 -18.85 -4.01 -7.92
C LEU A 82 -18.29 -3.37 -6.63
N SER A 83 -16.97 -3.14 -6.54
CA SER A 83 -16.33 -2.72 -5.30
C SER A 83 -15.38 -1.54 -5.48
N ASP A 84 -15.77 -0.40 -4.91
CA ASP A 84 -14.91 0.78 -4.76
C ASP A 84 -13.98 0.71 -3.54
N TRP A 85 -13.71 -0.49 -3.02
CA TRP A 85 -12.92 -0.70 -1.80
C TRP A 85 -11.77 -1.71 -1.98
N PRO A 86 -10.60 -1.49 -1.35
CA PRO A 86 -10.20 -0.27 -0.61
C PRO A 86 -9.84 0.87 -1.57
N ASN A 87 -10.24 2.11 -1.24
CA ASN A 87 -9.92 3.28 -2.03
C ASN A 87 -8.53 3.84 -1.66
N LEU A 88 -7.51 3.48 -2.44
CA LEU A 88 -6.14 3.98 -2.27
C LEU A 88 -5.74 5.01 -3.34
N HIS A 89 -6.73 5.65 -3.98
CA HIS A 89 -6.49 6.61 -5.06
C HIS A 89 -5.58 7.77 -4.62
N ALA A 90 -5.72 8.26 -3.38
CA ALA A 90 -4.85 9.32 -2.86
C ALA A 90 -3.37 8.88 -2.82
N SER A 91 -3.09 7.66 -2.33
CA SER A 91 -1.75 7.09 -2.33
C SER A 91 -1.19 6.91 -3.74
N TYR A 92 -2.00 6.40 -4.67
CA TYR A 92 -1.63 6.28 -6.08
C TYR A 92 -1.28 7.63 -6.71
N ALA A 93 -2.12 8.65 -6.50
CA ALA A 93 -1.90 9.99 -7.05
C ALA A 93 -0.63 10.65 -6.51
N ARG A 94 -0.33 10.47 -5.21
CA ARG A 94 0.92 10.96 -4.60
C ARG A 94 2.14 10.29 -5.21
N TRP A 95 2.15 8.95 -5.26
CA TRP A 95 3.24 8.18 -5.87
C TRP A 95 3.43 8.57 -7.34
N TYR A 96 2.35 8.58 -8.14
CA TYR A 96 2.40 8.93 -9.55
C TYR A 96 2.99 10.33 -9.77
N SER A 97 2.58 11.31 -8.95
CA SER A 97 3.11 12.67 -9.02
C SER A 97 4.60 12.74 -8.67
N ALA A 98 5.06 11.96 -7.69
CA ALA A 98 6.47 11.87 -7.32
C ALA A 98 7.29 11.18 -8.42
N SER A 99 6.81 10.03 -8.93
CA SER A 99 7.46 9.28 -10.01
C SER A 99 7.58 10.09 -11.29
N ARG A 100 6.56 10.87 -11.66
CA ARG A 100 6.65 11.76 -12.82
C ARG A 100 7.74 12.81 -12.72
N LYS A 101 7.96 13.40 -11.54
CA LYS A 101 9.04 14.39 -11.36
C LYS A 101 10.41 13.78 -11.64
N LEU A 102 10.64 12.54 -11.21
CA LEU A 102 11.91 11.84 -11.45
C LEU A 102 12.17 11.53 -12.92
N LEU A 103 11.11 11.32 -13.72
CA LEU A 103 11.25 11.11 -15.16
C LEU A 103 11.55 12.43 -15.89
N ILE A 104 10.93 13.53 -15.46
CA ILE A 104 11.12 14.86 -16.06
C ILE A 104 12.50 15.44 -15.68
N ASP A 105 12.96 15.24 -14.45
CA ASP A 105 14.27 15.72 -13.97
C ASP A 105 15.46 14.92 -14.56
N ARG A 106 15.22 13.77 -15.21
CA ARG A 106 16.26 12.99 -15.90
C ARG A 106 16.59 13.48 -17.31
N ASP A 107 15.76 14.37 -17.87
CA ASP A 107 15.91 14.89 -19.23
C ASP A 107 16.58 16.29 -19.29
N GLN A 108 17.27 16.70 -18.23
CA GLN A 108 17.91 18.03 -18.09
C GLN A 108 19.37 17.92 -17.65
#